data_AF-A0A2T6ZD30-F1
#
_entry.id   AF-A0A2T6ZD30-F1
#
_cell.length_a   1.000
_cell.length_b   1.000
_cell.length_c   1.000
_cell.angle_alpha   90.00
_cell.angle_beta   90.00
_cell.angle_gamma   90.00
#
_symmetry.space_group_name_H-M   'P 1'
#
loop_
_entity.id
_entity.type
_entity.pdbx_description
1 polymer ?
#
loop_
_entity_poly.entity_id
_entity_poly.type
_entity_poly.pdbx_seq_one_letter_code
_entity_poly.pdbx_strand_id
1 'polypeptide(L)'
;MSLSSLFSDIYTSLTISPAHADAPPAEEHEEPSSDSKVEEEKKSAEPEPKEAEPVEEESEAEEAEEEEPEDTLPAITEECSESKECKPAKHHYGECVARVTAAEEGGANGPKEDCVEEFFHLVHCSAQCAAPQIWAKLK
;
A
#
# COMPACT_ATOMS: atom_id res chain seq x y z
N MET A 1 -6.59 44.61 -25.90
CA MET A 1 -5.70 44.02 -24.87
C MET A 1 -4.28 44.33 -25.29
N SER A 2 -3.57 45.16 -24.52
CA SER A 2 -2.21 45.58 -24.85
C SER A 2 -1.23 44.45 -24.54
N LEU A 3 -0.22 44.24 -25.39
CA LEU A 3 0.85 43.26 -25.18
C LEU A 3 1.54 43.45 -23.82
N SER A 4 1.58 44.69 -23.31
CA SER A 4 2.09 45.05 -21.99
C SER A 4 1.41 44.30 -20.83
N SER A 5 0.11 44.00 -20.97
CA SER A 5 -0.65 43.28 -19.94
C SER A 5 -0.21 41.82 -19.85
N LEU A 6 -0.02 41.17 -21.01
CA LEU A 6 0.41 39.76 -21.07
C LEU A 6 1.78 39.55 -20.43
N PHE A 7 2.71 40.50 -20.60
CA PHE A 7 4.02 40.41 -19.95
C PHE A 7 3.94 40.59 -18.43
N SER A 8 3.04 41.44 -17.94
CA SER A 8 2.82 41.63 -16.49
C SER A 8 2.21 40.39 -15.84
N ASP A 9 1.25 39.75 -16.52
CA ASP A 9 0.57 38.55 -16.02
C ASP A 9 1.54 37.35 -15.95
N ILE A 10 2.42 37.19 -16.94
CA ILE A 10 3.47 36.17 -16.92
C ILE A 10 4.47 36.44 -15.79
N TYR A 11 4.92 37.69 -15.62
CA TYR A 11 5.90 38.01 -14.59
C TYR A 11 5.35 37.76 -13.17
N THR A 12 4.08 38.09 -12.95
CA THR A 12 3.41 37.87 -11.65
C THR A 12 3.20 36.38 -11.36
N SER A 13 3.01 35.55 -12.38
CA SER A 13 2.90 34.09 -12.23
C SER A 13 4.24 33.44 -11.85
N LEU A 14 5.37 34.00 -12.30
CA LEU A 14 6.70 33.47 -11.96
C LEU A 14 7.19 33.86 -10.55
N THR A 15 6.56 34.83 -9.89
CA THR A 15 6.92 35.19 -8.51
C THR A 15 6.20 34.27 -7.52
N ILE A 16 6.90 33.21 -7.11
CA ILE A 16 6.46 32.28 -6.05
C ILE A 16 6.31 33.06 -4.75
N SER A 17 5.08 33.17 -4.24
CA SER A 17 4.85 33.65 -2.88
C SER A 17 5.40 32.60 -1.90
N PRO A 18 6.21 32.99 -0.89
CA PRO A 18 6.74 32.04 0.08
C PRO A 18 5.61 31.47 0.93
N ALA A 19 5.33 30.18 0.77
CA ALA A 19 4.48 29.42 1.68
C ALA A 19 5.33 29.00 2.89
N HIS A 20 5.00 29.50 4.08
CA HIS A 20 5.55 29.00 5.34
C HIS A 20 4.75 27.75 5.75
N ALA A 21 5.36 26.57 5.68
CA ALA A 21 4.87 25.36 6.33
C ALA A 21 5.62 25.21 7.66
N ASP A 22 4.89 25.30 8.77
CA ASP A 22 5.40 25.07 10.12
C ASP A 22 5.44 23.56 10.37
N ALA A 23 6.63 22.96 10.41
CA ALA A 23 6.84 21.54 10.67
C ALA A 23 7.54 21.35 12.03
N PRO A 24 7.02 20.49 12.95
CA PRO A 24 7.69 20.20 14.20
C PRO A 24 8.96 19.34 13.97
N PRO A 25 10.03 19.53 14.76
CA PRO A 25 11.31 18.86 14.55
C PRO A 25 11.25 17.34 14.80
N ALA A 26 11.94 16.59 13.96
CA ALA A 26 12.15 15.15 14.05
C ALA A 26 13.17 14.82 15.15
N GLU A 27 12.83 13.86 16.01
CA GLU A 27 13.74 13.27 17.02
C GLU A 27 14.25 11.91 16.53
N GLU A 28 15.54 11.72 16.71
CA GLU A 28 16.40 10.61 16.29
C GLU A 28 16.46 9.53 17.40
N HIS A 29 16.35 8.23 17.08
CA HIS A 29 16.87 7.12 17.91
C HIS A 29 16.81 5.78 17.13
N GLU A 30 17.91 5.31 16.54
CA GLU A 30 18.85 4.30 17.08
C GLU A 30 18.28 2.87 17.27
N GLU A 31 18.69 2.00 16.33
CA GLU A 31 18.83 0.53 16.47
C GLU A 31 19.80 0.18 17.61
N PRO A 32 19.71 -1.03 18.22
CA PRO A 32 20.76 -1.99 17.88
C PRO A 32 20.37 -3.49 17.85
N SER A 33 21.04 -4.16 16.92
CA SER A 33 21.48 -5.55 16.81
C SER A 33 21.84 -6.28 18.13
N SER A 34 21.64 -7.61 18.19
CA SER A 34 22.72 -8.64 18.20
C SER A 34 22.32 -9.99 18.85
N ASP A 35 22.45 -11.06 18.04
CA ASP A 35 23.02 -12.40 18.29
C ASP A 35 22.61 -13.26 19.52
N SER A 36 22.10 -14.47 19.26
CA SER A 36 22.61 -15.71 19.89
C SER A 36 22.05 -17.00 19.26
N LYS A 37 23.00 -17.82 18.79
CA LYS A 37 22.92 -19.20 18.27
C LYS A 37 22.83 -20.24 19.40
N VAL A 38 21.87 -21.18 19.35
CA VAL A 38 21.98 -22.53 20.01
C VAL A 38 21.23 -23.62 19.20
N GLU A 39 21.90 -24.76 19.10
CA GLU A 39 21.61 -26.15 18.63
C GLU A 39 20.14 -26.61 18.57
N GLU A 40 19.66 -27.31 17.54
CA GLU A 40 19.88 -28.75 17.19
C GLU A 40 19.54 -29.75 18.32
N GLU A 41 18.33 -30.35 18.30
CA GLU A 41 18.11 -31.82 18.27
C GLU A 41 16.65 -32.25 18.64
N LYS A 42 16.23 -33.32 17.94
CA LYS A 42 15.33 -34.42 18.37
C LYS A 42 13.80 -34.28 18.33
N LYS A 43 13.35 -34.70 17.14
CA LYS A 43 12.18 -35.52 16.75
C LYS A 43 11.73 -36.66 17.71
N SER A 44 10.40 -36.79 17.82
CA SER A 44 9.57 -38.02 17.81
C SER A 44 9.05 -38.68 19.09
N ALA A 45 7.74 -39.02 18.99
CA ALA A 45 6.98 -40.15 19.57
C ALA A 45 6.43 -39.96 21.00
N GLU A 46 5.17 -40.22 21.36
CA GLU A 46 3.96 -40.80 20.74
C GLU A 46 2.76 -40.50 21.72
N PRO A 47 1.46 -40.59 21.33
CA PRO A 47 0.32 -40.00 22.04
C PRO A 47 -0.50 -40.99 22.89
N GLU A 48 -1.69 -40.52 23.32
CA GLU A 48 -2.92 -41.24 23.75
C GLU A 48 -3.20 -41.34 25.29
N PRO A 49 -4.47 -41.51 25.74
CA PRO A 49 -5.53 -40.47 25.79
C PRO A 49 -6.40 -40.57 27.09
N LYS A 50 -7.55 -39.88 27.08
CA LYS A 50 -8.79 -40.07 27.88
C LYS A 50 -8.88 -39.33 29.22
N GLU A 51 -9.85 -38.43 29.35
CA GLU A 51 -11.15 -38.75 29.97
C GLU A 51 -12.18 -37.66 29.61
N ALA A 52 -13.39 -38.09 29.31
CA ALA A 52 -14.56 -37.26 29.04
C ALA A 52 -15.31 -36.98 30.35
N GLU A 53 -16.04 -35.86 30.42
CA GLU A 53 -17.50 -35.80 30.70
C GLU A 53 -17.97 -34.33 30.85
N PRO A 54 -19.28 -34.06 30.66
CA PRO A 54 -19.83 -32.82 30.08
C PRO A 54 -20.63 -31.96 31.08
N VAL A 55 -20.74 -30.64 30.89
CA VAL A 55 -21.74 -29.80 31.59
C VAL A 55 -22.07 -28.52 30.80
N GLU A 56 -23.38 -28.25 30.67
CA GLU A 56 -24.13 -26.97 30.46
C GLU A 56 -23.72 -26.08 29.27
N GLU A 57 -24.55 -25.91 28.22
CA GLU A 57 -25.77 -25.08 28.19
C GLU A 57 -25.66 -23.80 29.05
N GLU A 58 -24.75 -22.91 28.66
CA GLU A 58 -24.87 -21.49 28.99
C GLU A 58 -25.14 -20.69 27.71
N SER A 59 -26.26 -20.00 27.77
CA SER A 59 -26.75 -19.05 26.79
C SER A 59 -25.78 -17.89 26.63
N GLU A 60 -24.91 -17.94 25.63
CA GLU A 60 -24.33 -16.74 25.06
C GLU A 60 -25.13 -16.39 23.80
N ALA A 61 -26.14 -15.54 24.01
CA ALA A 61 -26.52 -14.58 23.00
C ALA A 61 -25.32 -13.63 22.81
N GLU A 62 -24.26 -14.12 22.16
CA GLU A 62 -23.21 -13.27 21.62
C GLU A 62 -23.87 -12.41 20.55
N GLU A 63 -23.69 -11.11 20.73
CA GLU A 63 -24.17 -10.06 19.87
C GLU A 63 -24.01 -10.47 18.40
N ALA A 64 -25.11 -10.39 17.64
CA ALA A 64 -24.98 -10.24 16.21
C ALA A 64 -24.27 -8.91 15.97
N GLU A 65 -22.94 -8.95 16.03
CA GLU A 65 -22.05 -7.91 15.57
C GLU A 65 -22.49 -7.64 14.12
N GLU A 66 -23.16 -6.50 13.91
CA GLU A 66 -23.53 -6.05 12.57
C GLU A 66 -22.23 -5.98 11.77
N GLU A 67 -21.97 -7.02 10.97
CA GLU A 67 -20.81 -7.09 10.08
C GLU A 67 -20.88 -5.86 9.17
N GLU A 68 -20.04 -4.87 9.46
CA GLU A 68 -19.98 -3.63 8.70
C GLU A 68 -19.74 -3.99 7.23
N PRO A 69 -20.49 -3.42 6.27
CA PRO A 69 -20.33 -3.78 4.87
C PRO A 69 -18.90 -3.53 4.42
N GLU A 70 -18.20 -4.58 3.99
CA GLU A 70 -16.80 -4.53 3.55
C GLU A 70 -16.63 -3.53 2.38
N ASP A 71 -15.52 -2.77 2.38
CA ASP A 71 -15.19 -1.88 1.27
C ASP A 71 -14.92 -2.70 0.01
N THR A 72 -15.72 -2.49 -1.02
CA THR A 72 -15.59 -3.22 -2.29
C THR A 72 -14.51 -2.65 -3.21
N LEU A 73 -13.98 -1.45 -2.93
CA LEU A 73 -12.99 -0.78 -3.75
C LEU A 73 -11.68 -1.56 -3.91
N PRO A 74 -11.06 -2.12 -2.84
CA PRO A 74 -9.80 -2.86 -2.96
C PRO A 74 -9.94 -4.10 -3.85
N ALA A 75 -10.97 -4.91 -3.63
CA ALA A 75 -11.22 -6.13 -4.39
C ALA A 75 -11.43 -5.85 -5.89
N ILE A 76 -12.26 -4.84 -6.23
CA ILE A 76 -12.51 -4.44 -7.62
C ILE A 76 -11.23 -3.90 -8.27
N THR A 77 -10.45 -3.10 -7.53
CA THR A 77 -9.23 -2.48 -8.05
C THR A 77 -8.16 -3.53 -8.34
N GLU A 78 -8.04 -4.56 -7.50
CA GLU A 78 -7.16 -5.71 -7.73
C GLU A 78 -7.58 -6.52 -8.96
N GLU A 79 -8.87 -6.87 -9.08
CA GLU A 79 -9.40 -7.56 -10.26
C GLU A 79 -9.13 -6.77 -11.55
N CYS A 80 -9.36 -5.45 -11.52
CA CYS A 80 -9.06 -4.56 -12.63
C CYS A 80 -7.55 -4.47 -12.93
N SER A 81 -6.69 -4.56 -11.93
CA SER A 81 -5.23 -4.60 -12.12
C SER A 81 -4.74 -5.88 -12.81
N GLU A 82 -5.45 -7.00 -12.61
CA GLU A 82 -5.16 -8.30 -13.24
C GLU A 82 -5.83 -8.48 -14.60
N SER A 83 -6.68 -7.53 -15.01
CA SER A 83 -7.36 -7.55 -16.30
C SER A 83 -6.35 -7.54 -17.46
N LYS A 84 -6.74 -8.12 -18.59
CA LYS A 84 -5.87 -8.24 -19.77
C LYS A 84 -5.30 -6.90 -20.26
N GLU A 85 -6.09 -5.84 -20.13
CA GLU A 85 -5.71 -4.49 -20.58
C GLU A 85 -4.72 -3.82 -19.61
N CYS A 86 -4.88 -4.02 -18.29
CA CYS A 86 -4.04 -3.38 -17.27
C CYS A 86 -2.84 -4.21 -16.80
N LYS A 87 -2.84 -5.52 -17.06
CA LYS A 87 -1.76 -6.44 -16.69
C LYS A 87 -0.37 -6.03 -17.21
N PRO A 88 -0.21 -5.48 -18.43
CA PRO A 88 1.09 -4.96 -18.86
C PRO A 88 1.60 -3.80 -18.01
N ALA A 89 0.73 -2.85 -17.63
CA ALA A 89 1.09 -1.76 -16.74
C ALA A 89 1.48 -2.27 -15.34
N LYS A 90 0.76 -3.28 -14.83
CA LYS A 90 1.10 -3.96 -13.57
C LYS A 90 2.47 -4.64 -13.63
N HIS A 91 2.78 -5.28 -14.75
CA HIS A 91 4.09 -5.89 -14.98
C HIS A 91 5.22 -4.86 -14.94
N HIS A 92 5.08 -3.75 -15.66
CA HIS A 92 6.08 -2.68 -15.66
C HIS A 92 6.28 -2.06 -14.28
N TYR A 93 5.19 -1.84 -13.54
CA TYR A 93 5.28 -1.38 -12.15
C TYR A 93 6.04 -2.38 -11.27
N GLY A 94 5.74 -3.67 -11.38
CA GLY A 94 6.46 -4.72 -10.66
C GLY A 94 7.95 -4.79 -11.00
N GLU A 95 8.31 -4.63 -12.28
CA GLU A 95 9.71 -4.55 -12.71
C GLU A 95 10.44 -3.32 -12.18
N CYS A 96 9.77 -2.16 -12.15
CA CYS A 96 10.32 -0.95 -11.56
C CYS A 96 10.58 -1.15 -10.06
N VAL A 97 9.59 -1.65 -9.31
CA VAL A 97 9.72 -1.90 -7.87
C VAL A 97 10.89 -2.84 -7.59
N ALA A 98 10.98 -3.96 -8.32
CA ALA A 98 12.09 -4.91 -8.16
C ALA A 98 13.46 -4.25 -8.39
N ARG A 99 13.57 -3.35 -9.38
CA ARG A 99 14.81 -2.62 -9.68
C ARG A 99 15.14 -1.60 -8.59
N VAL A 100 14.16 -0.81 -8.15
CA VAL A 100 14.34 0.20 -7.09
C VAL A 100 14.72 -0.47 -5.77
N THR A 101 14.02 -1.53 -5.36
CA THR A 101 14.35 -2.29 -4.16
C THR A 101 15.76 -2.87 -4.24
N ALA A 102 16.15 -3.46 -5.37
CA ALA A 102 17.51 -3.98 -5.55
C ALA A 102 18.59 -2.87 -5.48
N ALA A 103 18.28 -1.65 -5.95
CA ALA A 103 19.18 -0.51 -5.86
C ALA A 103 19.31 0.02 -4.42
N GLU A 104 18.20 0.04 -3.66
CA GLU A 104 18.17 0.43 -2.25
C GLU A 104 18.96 -0.55 -1.38
N GLU A 105 18.71 -1.85 -1.53
CA GLU A 105 19.44 -2.91 -0.81
C GLU A 105 20.92 -2.98 -1.22
N GLY A 106 21.23 -2.71 -2.49
CA GLY A 106 22.58 -2.73 -3.04
C GLY A 106 23.43 -1.51 -2.67
N GLY A 107 22.89 -0.55 -1.91
CA GLY A 107 23.61 0.67 -1.54
C GLY A 107 24.00 1.52 -2.74
N ALA A 108 23.13 1.58 -3.76
CA ALA A 108 23.41 2.31 -4.99
C ALA A 108 23.73 3.78 -4.70
N ASN A 109 24.95 4.21 -5.05
CA ASN A 109 25.38 5.59 -4.95
C ASN A 109 25.11 6.28 -6.29
N GLY A 110 23.91 6.81 -6.46
CA GLY A 110 23.44 7.44 -7.70
C GLY A 110 22.12 8.19 -7.52
N PRO A 111 21.57 8.79 -8.59
CA PRO A 111 20.23 9.37 -8.54
C PRO A 111 19.21 8.30 -8.17
N LYS A 112 18.29 8.63 -7.26
CA LYS A 112 17.23 7.74 -6.84
C LYS A 112 16.19 7.66 -7.95
N GLU A 113 15.98 6.46 -8.46
CA GLU A 113 14.86 6.13 -9.33
C GLU A 113 13.60 5.94 -8.47
N ASP A 114 12.45 6.38 -8.97
CA ASP A 114 11.14 6.12 -8.39
C ASP A 114 10.23 5.45 -9.43
N CYS A 115 9.13 4.85 -8.98
CA CYS A 115 8.17 4.13 -9.82
C CYS A 115 6.86 4.89 -10.00
N VAL A 116 6.86 6.21 -9.84
CA VAL A 116 5.61 7.00 -9.86
C VAL A 116 4.97 6.97 -11.24
N GLU A 117 5.77 6.96 -12.31
CA GLU A 117 5.25 6.88 -13.68
C GLU A 117 4.51 5.55 -13.93
N GLU A 118 5.15 4.41 -13.63
CA GLU A 118 4.55 3.09 -13.81
C GLU A 118 3.35 2.89 -12.90
N PHE A 119 3.41 3.41 -11.68
CA PHE A 119 2.26 3.43 -10.77
C PHE A 119 1.10 4.23 -11.36
N PHE A 120 1.36 5.39 -11.97
CA PHE A 120 0.33 6.21 -12.59
C PHE A 120 -0.29 5.50 -13.79
N HIS A 121 0.49 4.79 -14.60
CA HIS A 121 -0.05 3.97 -15.69
C HIS A 121 -0.95 2.84 -15.16
N LEU A 122 -0.54 2.14 -14.10
CA LEU A 122 -1.33 1.08 -13.48
C LEU A 122 -2.64 1.62 -12.87
N VAL A 123 -2.55 2.69 -12.08
CA VAL A 123 -3.72 3.30 -11.42
C VAL A 123 -4.64 3.93 -12.44
N HIS A 124 -4.12 4.60 -13.46
CA HIS A 124 -4.95 5.17 -14.53
C HIS A 124 -5.79 4.08 -15.22
N CYS A 125 -5.16 2.96 -15.59
CA CYS A 125 -5.86 1.85 -16.24
C CYS A 125 -6.88 1.18 -15.30
N SER A 126 -6.43 0.80 -14.09
CA SER A 126 -7.29 0.09 -13.13
C SER A 126 -8.44 0.95 -12.62
N ALA A 127 -8.24 2.25 -12.42
CA ALA A 127 -9.31 3.17 -12.02
C ALA A 127 -10.37 3.35 -13.11
N GLN A 128 -9.97 3.41 -14.38
CA GLN A 128 -10.94 3.44 -15.49
C GLN A 128 -11.80 2.17 -15.56
N CYS A 129 -11.20 1.01 -15.25
CA CYS A 129 -11.93 -0.25 -15.14
C CYS A 129 -12.83 -0.33 -13.89
N ALA A 130 -12.33 0.15 -12.74
CA ALA A 130 -12.98 -0.01 -11.44
C ALA A 130 -14.12 0.99 -11.22
N ALA A 131 -13.99 2.23 -11.71
CA ALA A 131 -14.96 3.29 -11.50
C ALA A 131 -16.42 2.87 -11.76
N PRO A 132 -16.80 2.31 -12.94
CA PRO A 132 -18.19 1.93 -13.19
C PRO A 132 -18.69 0.78 -12.29
N GLN A 133 -17.79 -0.08 -11.82
CA GLN A 133 -18.15 -1.23 -10.97
C GLN A 133 -18.36 -0.83 -9.52
N ILE A 134 -17.50 0.06 -9.00
CA ILE A 134 -17.61 0.59 -7.64
C ILE A 134 -18.93 1.35 -7.49
N TRP A 135 -19.24 2.28 -8.40
CA TRP A 135 -20.48 3.06 -8.35
C TRP A 135 -21.76 2.22 -8.50
N ALA A 136 -21.66 1.02 -9.07
CA ALA A 136 -22.79 0.09 -9.16
C ALA A 136 -23.05 -0.66 -7.83
N LYS A 137 -22.05 -0.79 -6.96
CA LYS A 137 -22.16 -1.50 -5.67
C LYS A 137 -22.52 -0.58 -4.50
N LEU A 138 -22.14 0.69 -4.58
CA LEU A 138 -22.48 1.70 -3.58
C LEU A 138 -23.98 2.05 -3.69
N LYS A 139 -24.69 2.05 -2.55
CA LYS A 139 -26.13 2.41 -2.44
C LYS A 139 -26.31 3.79 -1.82
#